data_AF-A0A972RY96-F1
#
_entry.id   AF-A0A972RY96-F1
#
_cell.length_a   1.000
_cell.length_b   1.000
_cell.length_c   1.000
_cell.angle_alpha   90.00
_cell.angle_beta   90.00
_cell.angle_gamma   90.00
#
_symmetry.space_group_name_H-M   'P 1'
#
loop_
_entity.id
_entity.type
_entity.pdbx_description
1 polymer ?
#
loop_
_entity_poly.entity_id
_entity_poly.type
_entity_poly.pdbx_seq_one_letter_code
_entity_poly.pdbx_strand_id
1 'polypeptide(L)'
;MKPTDYPNLYSFMKEAYPEETQWLEDTYPNMMQTAKQIKIIPWQDEYAIADRNPEFIDQLKLLQMALDSGLISQEEYQNEVRKIPPASKTLAVALRQEKAVSFREYPSISVIIHELGHIHFDVDDLEWNSAYGGGENLIHITYSGKGHFTEEQIADYMRLYRHIYLLPLEEINQMAWKIGQAINEGLKEMGYTDFPVHPVSLMMTAGIIPSVEVNEGETVLWNTDPKTLDQKIKNGEITFEPKSLKSALLIFISAYIQDGFIHGDPFLLNYGKAFFRKLNKIKGE
;
A
#
# COMPACT_ATOMS: atom_id res chain seq x y z
N MET A 1 -29.54 7.39 16.61
CA MET A 1 -28.80 8.65 16.72
C MET A 1 -28.05 8.86 15.42
N LYS A 2 -27.92 10.10 14.93
CA LYS A 2 -27.12 10.40 13.75
C LYS A 2 -25.65 10.61 14.17
N PRO A 3 -24.66 10.28 13.33
CA PRO A 3 -23.25 10.55 13.64
C PRO A 3 -22.95 12.01 14.03
N THR A 4 -23.67 12.96 13.43
CA THR A 4 -23.54 14.41 13.73
C THR A 4 -24.06 14.84 15.10
N ASP A 5 -24.77 13.96 15.82
CA ASP A 5 -25.26 14.25 17.18
C ASP A 5 -24.15 14.15 18.23
N TYR A 6 -22.98 13.59 17.86
CA TYR A 6 -21.85 13.39 18.74
C TYR A 6 -20.83 14.54 18.64
N PRO A 7 -20.16 14.88 19.74
CA PRO A 7 -19.22 16.02 19.77
C PRO A 7 -17.96 15.80 18.92
N ASN A 8 -17.57 14.55 18.69
CA ASN A 8 -16.43 14.17 17.85
C ASN A 8 -16.53 12.70 17.40
N LEU A 9 -15.64 12.29 16.51
CA LEU A 9 -15.59 10.94 15.94
C LEU A 9 -15.38 9.88 17.03
N TYR A 10 -14.49 10.13 17.99
CA TYR A 10 -14.24 9.21 19.11
C TYR A 10 -15.52 8.90 19.91
N SER A 11 -16.32 9.91 20.27
CA SER A 11 -17.56 9.72 21.03
C SER A 11 -18.60 8.92 20.24
N PHE A 12 -18.67 9.13 18.92
CA PHE A 12 -19.52 8.32 18.05
C PHE A 12 -19.05 6.86 18.00
N MET A 13 -17.74 6.64 17.78
CA MET A 13 -17.15 5.30 17.75
C MET A 13 -17.39 4.54 19.05
N LYS A 14 -17.15 5.18 20.20
CA LYS A 14 -17.30 4.55 21.52
C LYS A 14 -18.71 4.05 21.79
N GLU A 15 -19.72 4.74 21.30
CA GLU A 15 -21.13 4.35 21.45
C GLU A 15 -21.55 3.32 20.39
N ALA A 16 -21.14 3.52 19.13
CA ALA A 16 -21.58 2.70 18.00
C ALA A 16 -20.80 1.39 17.83
N TYR A 17 -19.53 1.37 18.23
CA TYR A 17 -18.53 0.31 18.02
C TYR A 17 -17.62 0.17 19.25
N PRO A 18 -18.17 -0.16 20.43
CA PRO A 18 -17.42 -0.12 21.68
C PRO A 18 -16.23 -1.08 21.71
N GLU A 19 -16.36 -2.28 21.13
CA GLU A 19 -15.30 -3.29 21.12
C GLU A 19 -14.14 -2.88 20.21
N GLU A 20 -14.44 -2.44 18.98
CA GLU A 20 -13.44 -1.97 18.03
C GLU A 20 -12.77 -0.67 18.49
N THR A 21 -13.53 0.21 19.15
CA THR A 21 -12.98 1.42 19.77
C THR A 21 -11.97 1.07 20.85
N GLN A 22 -12.30 0.14 21.74
CA GLN A 22 -11.39 -0.29 22.80
C GLN A 22 -10.12 -0.92 22.20
N TRP A 23 -10.28 -1.80 21.20
CA TRP A 23 -9.14 -2.40 20.51
C TRP A 23 -8.23 -1.36 19.85
N LEU A 24 -8.81 -0.35 19.19
CA LEU A 24 -8.05 0.76 18.61
C LEU A 24 -7.36 1.61 19.69
N GLU A 25 -7.99 1.84 20.85
CA GLU A 25 -7.35 2.56 21.97
C GLU A 25 -6.13 1.82 22.50
N ASP A 26 -6.23 0.50 22.61
CA ASP A 26 -5.16 -0.36 23.12
C ASP A 26 -4.01 -0.51 22.10
N THR A 27 -4.35 -0.54 20.80
CA THR A 27 -3.39 -0.83 19.72
C THR A 27 -2.79 0.43 19.08
N TYR A 28 -3.60 1.47 18.89
CA TYR A 28 -3.30 2.69 18.13
C TYR A 28 -3.71 3.95 18.91
N PRO A 29 -3.08 4.21 20.07
CA PRO A 29 -3.54 5.26 20.97
C PRO A 29 -3.45 6.66 20.36
N ASN A 30 -2.49 6.97 19.49
CA ASN A 30 -2.37 8.31 18.88
C ASN A 30 -3.44 8.55 17.82
N MET A 31 -3.81 7.52 17.07
CA MET A 31 -4.94 7.52 16.15
C MET A 31 -6.24 7.80 16.93
N MET A 32 -6.41 7.23 18.12
CA MET A 32 -7.56 7.53 18.98
C MET A 32 -7.51 8.92 19.62
N GLN A 33 -6.33 9.47 19.92
CA GLN A 33 -6.22 10.89 20.28
C GLN A 33 -6.62 11.81 19.12
N THR A 34 -6.34 11.40 17.89
CA THR A 34 -6.75 12.13 16.68
C THR A 34 -8.26 12.07 16.51
N ALA A 35 -8.90 10.91 16.72
CA ALA A 35 -10.35 10.75 16.67
C ALA A 35 -11.11 11.68 17.65
N LYS A 36 -10.51 12.01 18.80
CA LYS A 36 -11.09 12.96 19.77
C LYS A 36 -11.11 14.41 19.26
N GLN A 37 -10.28 14.74 18.27
CA GLN A 37 -10.19 16.05 17.65
C GLN A 37 -11.05 16.17 16.39
N ILE A 38 -11.45 15.05 15.80
CA ILE A 38 -12.17 15.03 14.53
C ILE A 38 -13.65 15.34 14.72
N LYS A 39 -14.14 16.35 14.01
CA LYS A 39 -15.57 16.69 13.98
C LYS A 39 -16.31 15.83 12.96
N ILE A 40 -17.54 15.44 13.28
CA ILE A 40 -18.46 14.85 12.30
C ILE A 40 -19.36 15.97 11.78
N ILE A 41 -19.28 16.27 10.49
CA ILE A 41 -20.08 17.32 9.85
C ILE A 41 -21.17 16.72 8.97
N PRO A 42 -22.32 17.42 8.77
CA PRO A 42 -23.37 16.95 7.88
C PRO A 42 -22.85 16.74 6.45
N TRP A 43 -23.36 15.69 5.80
CA TRP A 43 -23.10 15.44 4.39
C TRP A 43 -23.63 16.59 3.53
N GLN A 44 -22.82 17.04 2.59
CA GLN A 44 -23.19 18.01 1.55
C GLN A 44 -23.22 17.30 0.21
N ASP A 45 -24.20 17.62 -0.65
CA ASP A 45 -24.29 17.04 -1.99
C ASP A 45 -23.05 17.34 -2.84
N GLU A 46 -22.30 18.39 -2.50
CA GLU A 46 -21.03 18.72 -3.15
C GLU A 46 -19.94 17.66 -2.94
N TYR A 47 -20.00 16.89 -1.85
CA TYR A 47 -19.12 15.75 -1.62
C TYR A 47 -19.44 14.59 -2.57
N ALA A 48 -20.65 14.57 -3.15
CA ALA A 48 -21.06 13.64 -4.19
C ALA A 48 -20.81 14.16 -5.62
N ILE A 49 -20.34 15.41 -5.80
CA ILE A 49 -20.06 15.97 -7.15
C ILE A 49 -18.95 15.18 -7.85
N ALA A 50 -18.16 14.43 -7.10
CA ALA A 50 -17.28 13.40 -7.60
C ALA A 50 -17.74 11.99 -7.17
N ASP A 51 -18.99 11.58 -7.43
CA ASP A 51 -19.42 10.16 -7.51
C ASP A 51 -18.62 9.39 -8.63
N ARG A 52 -17.36 9.78 -8.88
CA ARG A 52 -16.27 9.05 -9.48
C ARG A 52 -15.36 8.66 -8.32
N ASN A 53 -15.30 7.36 -8.02
CA ASN A 53 -14.45 6.77 -6.98
C ASN A 53 -13.09 7.51 -6.90
N PRO A 54 -12.69 8.05 -5.73
CA PRO A 54 -11.34 8.58 -5.52
C PRO A 54 -10.27 7.61 -6.03
N GLU A 55 -10.50 6.30 -5.92
CA GLU A 55 -9.59 5.28 -6.44
C GLU A 55 -9.54 5.23 -7.98
N PHE A 56 -10.63 5.58 -8.66
CA PHE A 56 -10.61 5.72 -10.11
C PHE A 56 -10.09 7.08 -10.54
N ILE A 57 -10.23 8.12 -9.71
CA ILE A 57 -9.57 9.40 -9.94
C ILE A 57 -8.05 9.24 -9.81
N ASP A 58 -7.58 8.50 -8.81
CA ASP A 58 -6.17 8.18 -8.62
C ASP A 58 -5.66 7.18 -9.65
N GLN A 59 -6.45 6.18 -10.06
CA GLN A 59 -6.10 5.32 -11.21
C GLN A 59 -6.08 6.11 -12.52
N LEU A 60 -6.99 7.08 -12.70
CA LEU A 60 -6.95 8.02 -13.83
C LEU A 60 -5.76 8.97 -13.73
N LYS A 61 -5.38 9.41 -12.52
CA LYS A 61 -4.18 10.23 -12.25
C LYS A 61 -2.91 9.44 -12.50
N LEU A 62 -2.87 8.18 -12.10
CA LEU A 62 -1.81 7.20 -12.37
C LEU A 62 -1.66 6.96 -13.87
N LEU A 63 -2.78 6.71 -14.57
CA LEU A 63 -2.82 6.57 -16.02
C LEU A 63 -2.41 7.87 -16.71
N GLN A 64 -2.81 9.03 -16.17
CA GLN A 64 -2.45 10.34 -16.71
C GLN A 64 -0.97 10.64 -16.46
N MET A 65 -0.44 10.37 -15.27
CA MET A 65 0.98 10.49 -14.94
C MET A 65 1.80 9.52 -15.79
N ALA A 66 1.29 8.31 -16.04
CA ALA A 66 1.90 7.37 -16.96
C ALA A 66 1.88 7.88 -18.40
N LEU A 67 0.79 8.49 -18.86
CA LEU A 67 0.71 9.10 -20.20
C LEU A 67 1.67 10.29 -20.33
N ASP A 68 1.67 11.20 -19.36
CA ASP A 68 2.48 12.42 -19.35
C ASP A 68 3.99 12.12 -19.26
N SER A 69 4.34 11.01 -18.61
CA SER A 69 5.72 10.51 -18.50
C SER A 69 6.12 9.62 -19.68
N GLY A 70 5.27 9.45 -20.70
CA GLY A 70 5.51 8.60 -21.87
C GLY A 70 5.53 7.10 -21.59
N LEU A 71 5.04 6.68 -20.42
CA LEU A 71 4.99 5.30 -19.97
C LEU A 71 3.87 4.49 -20.63
N ILE A 72 2.79 5.13 -21.08
CA ILE A 72 1.76 4.52 -21.93
C ILE A 72 1.50 5.42 -23.12
N SER A 73 1.14 4.82 -24.24
CA SER A 73 0.62 5.55 -25.40
C SER A 73 -0.78 6.12 -25.13
N GLN A 74 -1.17 7.12 -25.92
CA GLN A 74 -2.51 7.69 -25.86
C GLN A 74 -3.62 6.66 -26.10
N GLU A 75 -3.33 5.63 -26.91
CA GLU A 75 -4.27 4.54 -27.23
C GLU A 75 -4.44 3.57 -26.06
N GLU A 76 -3.35 3.21 -25.38
CA GLU A 76 -3.38 2.40 -24.15
C GLU A 76 -4.10 3.14 -23.02
N TYR A 77 -3.82 4.43 -22.82
CA TYR A 77 -4.55 5.26 -21.88
C TYR A 77 -6.07 5.18 -22.13
N GLN A 78 -6.50 5.39 -23.38
CA GLN A 78 -7.92 5.33 -23.75
C GLN A 78 -8.54 3.94 -23.49
N ASN A 79 -7.80 2.87 -23.74
CA ASN A 79 -8.28 1.51 -23.50
C ASN A 79 -8.37 1.17 -22.01
N GLU A 80 -7.43 1.61 -21.19
CA GLU A 80 -7.46 1.40 -19.72
C GLU A 80 -8.55 2.23 -19.05
N VAL A 81 -8.73 3.49 -19.46
CA VAL A 81 -9.82 4.35 -18.99
C VAL A 81 -11.20 3.71 -19.23
N ARG A 82 -11.37 3.02 -20.36
CA ARG A 82 -12.64 2.35 -20.72
C ARG A 82 -12.94 1.10 -19.91
N LYS A 83 -11.93 0.51 -19.26
CA LYS A 83 -12.08 -0.68 -18.40
C LYS A 83 -12.49 -0.32 -16.98
N ILE A 84 -12.41 0.96 -16.61
CA ILE A 84 -12.81 1.45 -15.29
C ILE A 84 -14.35 1.33 -15.14
N PRO A 85 -14.85 0.51 -14.20
CA PRO A 85 -16.28 0.33 -14.00
C PRO A 85 -16.95 1.61 -13.45
N PRO A 86 -18.27 1.76 -13.60
CA PRO A 86 -19.01 2.84 -12.93
C PRO A 86 -18.79 2.75 -11.42
N ALA A 87 -18.45 3.89 -10.82
CA ALA A 87 -17.93 4.01 -9.46
C ALA A 87 -18.91 3.51 -8.37
N SER A 88 -18.35 2.95 -7.30
CA SER A 88 -19.06 2.74 -6.04
C SER A 88 -19.44 4.11 -5.45
N LYS A 89 -20.56 4.12 -4.73
CA LYS A 89 -21.11 5.30 -4.06
C LYS A 89 -20.10 5.83 -3.04
N THR A 90 -19.73 7.11 -3.07
CA THR A 90 -18.93 7.73 -2.00
C THR A 90 -19.73 7.70 -0.71
N LEU A 91 -19.26 6.92 0.27
CA LEU A 91 -19.95 6.72 1.56
C LEU A 91 -19.47 7.69 2.63
N ALA A 92 -18.25 8.21 2.50
CA ALA A 92 -17.62 9.10 3.44
C ALA A 92 -16.57 9.99 2.78
N VAL A 93 -16.18 11.08 3.45
CA VAL A 93 -15.07 11.94 3.07
C VAL A 93 -14.30 12.43 4.29
N ALA A 94 -12.97 12.43 4.21
CA ALA A 94 -12.06 13.04 5.16
C ALA A 94 -11.58 14.41 4.69
N LEU A 95 -11.88 15.44 5.48
CA LEU A 95 -11.38 16.80 5.32
C LEU A 95 -10.15 16.97 6.22
N ARG A 96 -8.97 16.62 5.67
CA ARG A 96 -7.70 16.54 6.42
C ARG A 96 -7.31 17.85 7.09
N GLN A 97 -7.41 18.98 6.37
CA GLN A 97 -7.03 20.30 6.88
C GLN A 97 -7.96 20.78 8.00
N GLU A 98 -9.25 20.47 7.87
CA GLU A 98 -10.31 20.85 8.80
C GLU A 98 -10.42 19.89 9.99
N LYS A 99 -9.73 18.75 9.95
CA LYS A 99 -9.90 17.62 10.88
C LYS A 99 -11.39 17.27 11.04
N ALA A 100 -12.05 17.04 9.91
CA ALA A 100 -13.47 16.71 9.90
C ALA A 100 -13.74 15.52 8.99
N VAL A 101 -14.78 14.77 9.31
CA VAL A 101 -15.32 13.70 8.45
C VAL A 101 -16.78 13.95 8.18
N SER A 102 -17.24 13.52 7.01
CA SER A 102 -18.65 13.51 6.68
C SER A 102 -19.07 12.15 6.16
N PHE A 103 -20.22 11.65 6.63
CA PHE A 103 -20.74 10.34 6.25
C PHE A 103 -22.09 10.51 5.55
N ARG A 104 -22.22 9.91 4.37
CA ARG A 104 -23.46 9.95 3.57
C ARG A 104 -24.57 9.13 4.23
N GLU A 105 -24.18 8.05 4.89
CA GLU A 105 -25.05 7.09 5.57
C GLU A 105 -24.46 6.77 6.95
N TYR A 106 -25.08 5.86 7.69
CA TYR A 106 -24.46 5.33 8.91
C TYR A 106 -23.23 4.51 8.51
N PRO A 107 -22.00 4.96 8.83
CA PRO A 107 -20.79 4.34 8.31
C PRO A 107 -20.52 3.02 9.01
N SER A 108 -19.85 2.06 8.35
CA SER A 108 -19.27 0.90 9.04
C SER A 108 -17.99 1.30 9.78
N ILE A 109 -17.53 0.47 10.73
CA ILE A 109 -16.25 0.71 11.40
C ILE A 109 -15.05 0.77 10.42
N SER A 110 -15.09 -0.03 9.33
CA SER A 110 -14.05 0.01 8.30
C SER A 110 -13.99 1.38 7.63
N VAL A 111 -15.15 1.95 7.27
CA VAL A 111 -15.22 3.30 6.69
C VAL A 111 -14.70 4.34 7.67
N ILE A 112 -15.01 4.20 8.97
CA ILE A 112 -14.48 5.12 9.99
C ILE A 112 -12.96 5.02 10.10
N ILE A 113 -12.41 3.80 10.15
CA ILE A 113 -10.95 3.57 10.21
C ILE A 113 -10.27 4.14 8.97
N HIS A 114 -10.88 3.95 7.81
CA HIS A 114 -10.41 4.50 6.54
C HIS A 114 -10.27 6.03 6.62
N GLU A 115 -11.35 6.75 6.92
CA GLU A 115 -11.32 8.22 7.00
C GLU A 115 -10.43 8.73 8.14
N LEU A 116 -10.41 8.03 9.28
CA LEU A 116 -9.55 8.38 10.41
C LEU A 116 -8.07 8.28 10.04
N GLY A 117 -7.69 7.28 9.23
CA GLY A 117 -6.32 7.11 8.75
C GLY A 117 -5.83 8.25 7.88
N HIS A 118 -6.66 8.72 6.93
CA HIS A 118 -6.34 9.89 6.12
C HIS A 118 -6.00 11.12 6.96
N ILE A 119 -6.81 11.39 7.99
CA ILE A 119 -6.61 12.56 8.86
C ILE A 119 -5.42 12.33 9.82
N HIS A 120 -5.27 11.12 10.35
CA HIS A 120 -4.23 10.81 11.32
C HIS A 120 -2.83 10.85 10.71
N PHE A 121 -2.65 10.22 9.55
CA PHE A 121 -1.36 10.14 8.88
C PHE A 121 -1.10 11.29 7.91
N ASP A 122 -2.13 12.11 7.63
CA ASP A 122 -2.08 13.22 6.67
C ASP A 122 -1.64 12.76 5.26
N VAL A 123 -2.35 11.77 4.72
CA VAL A 123 -2.04 11.10 3.45
C VAL A 123 -3.27 10.94 2.57
N ASP A 124 -3.04 10.72 1.27
CA ASP A 124 -4.09 10.46 0.28
C ASP A 124 -4.35 8.95 0.14
N ASP A 125 -5.32 8.58 -0.69
CA ASP A 125 -5.73 7.19 -0.96
C ASP A 125 -4.57 6.32 -1.41
N LEU A 126 -3.70 6.82 -2.28
CA LEU A 126 -2.55 6.07 -2.78
C LEU A 126 -1.70 5.44 -1.67
N GLU A 127 -1.47 6.16 -0.57
CA GLU A 127 -0.66 5.65 0.53
C GLU A 127 -1.47 4.89 1.57
N TRP A 128 -2.73 5.25 1.77
CA TRP A 128 -3.53 4.73 2.85
C TRP A 128 -4.40 3.53 2.46
N ASN A 129 -5.12 3.65 1.34
CA ASN A 129 -6.23 2.77 0.99
C ASN A 129 -5.77 1.32 0.76
N SER A 130 -6.49 0.39 1.39
CA SER A 130 -6.29 -1.05 1.29
C SER A 130 -6.36 -1.60 -0.15
N ALA A 131 -7.14 -0.99 -1.04
CA ALA A 131 -7.26 -1.37 -2.45
C ALA A 131 -5.94 -1.19 -3.23
N TYR A 132 -5.11 -0.22 -2.84
CA TYR A 132 -3.75 -0.03 -3.36
C TYR A 132 -2.69 -0.76 -2.54
N GLY A 133 -3.12 -1.47 -1.51
CA GLY A 133 -2.29 -2.02 -0.46
C GLY A 133 -1.52 -0.98 0.32
N GLY A 134 -2.14 0.17 0.57
CA GLY A 134 -1.66 1.18 1.50
C GLY A 134 -1.66 0.76 2.97
N GLY A 135 -1.40 1.71 3.86
CA GLY A 135 -1.26 1.50 5.30
C GLY A 135 -2.47 0.86 6.00
N GLU A 136 -3.68 1.03 5.46
CA GLU A 136 -4.92 0.46 5.98
C GLU A 136 -4.84 -1.09 6.08
N ASN A 137 -4.17 -1.74 5.13
CA ASN A 137 -4.00 -3.21 5.17
C ASN A 137 -3.22 -3.68 6.39
N LEU A 138 -2.30 -2.88 6.91
CA LEU A 138 -1.55 -3.22 8.12
C LEU A 138 -2.43 -3.15 9.38
N ILE A 139 -3.43 -2.26 9.41
CA ILE A 139 -4.45 -2.26 10.47
C ILE A 139 -5.31 -3.53 10.35
N HIS A 140 -5.77 -3.89 9.15
CA HIS A 140 -6.55 -5.12 8.95
C HIS A 140 -5.79 -6.39 9.35
N ILE A 141 -4.50 -6.48 9.01
CA ILE A 141 -3.65 -7.58 9.43
C ILE A 141 -3.53 -7.63 10.95
N THR A 142 -3.31 -6.48 11.60
CA THR A 142 -3.21 -6.40 13.06
C THR A 142 -4.51 -6.78 13.75
N TYR A 143 -5.65 -6.30 13.24
CA TYR A 143 -6.99 -6.64 13.73
C TYR A 143 -7.29 -8.14 13.62
N SER A 144 -6.87 -8.76 12.51
CA SER A 144 -7.05 -10.21 12.30
C SER A 144 -6.15 -11.10 13.16
N GLY A 145 -5.23 -10.52 13.94
CA GLY A 145 -4.27 -11.26 14.76
C GLY A 145 -3.17 -11.97 13.98
N LYS A 146 -3.05 -11.70 12.67
CA LYS A 146 -2.06 -12.34 11.78
C LYS A 146 -0.70 -11.64 11.79
N GLY A 147 -0.67 -10.40 12.27
CA GLY A 147 0.55 -9.61 12.50
C GLY A 147 0.31 -8.56 13.58
N HIS A 148 1.34 -7.79 13.92
CA HIS A 148 1.21 -6.64 14.80
C HIS A 148 2.12 -5.53 14.28
N PHE A 149 1.50 -4.43 13.84
CA PHE A 149 2.20 -3.27 13.31
C PHE A 149 1.87 -2.04 14.14
N THR A 150 2.88 -1.27 14.53
CA THR A 150 2.72 -0.01 15.25
C THR A 150 2.37 1.14 14.29
N GLU A 151 1.84 2.25 14.83
CA GLU A 151 1.55 3.46 14.03
C GLU A 151 2.80 3.98 13.30
N GLU A 152 3.97 3.89 13.93
CA GLU A 152 5.25 4.27 13.33
C GLU A 152 5.62 3.36 12.15
N GLN A 153 5.44 2.05 12.29
CA GLN A 153 5.69 1.09 11.20
C GLN A 153 4.73 1.32 10.03
N ILE A 154 3.48 1.65 10.30
CA ILE A 154 2.49 1.99 9.28
C ILE A 154 2.92 3.28 8.55
N ALA A 155 3.30 4.32 9.28
CA ALA A 155 3.79 5.56 8.69
C ALA A 155 5.05 5.34 7.83
N ASP A 156 6.00 4.53 8.31
CA ASP A 156 7.21 4.21 7.56
C ASP A 156 6.94 3.39 6.30
N TYR A 157 5.98 2.47 6.37
CA TYR A 157 5.54 1.70 5.22
C TYR A 157 5.00 2.62 4.13
N MET A 158 4.09 3.52 4.51
CA MET A 158 3.49 4.50 3.60
C MET A 158 4.54 5.44 2.99
N ARG A 159 5.54 5.88 3.77
CA ARG A 159 6.64 6.70 3.26
C ARG A 159 7.44 5.97 2.19
N LEU A 160 7.79 4.71 2.43
CA LEU A 160 8.50 3.90 1.43
C LEU A 160 7.63 3.68 0.18
N TYR A 161 6.34 3.39 0.37
CA TYR A 161 5.40 3.18 -0.74
C TYR A 161 5.31 4.43 -1.64
N ARG A 162 5.09 5.60 -1.03
CA ARG A 162 5.14 6.91 -1.71
C ARG A 162 6.49 7.15 -2.39
N HIS A 163 7.60 6.82 -1.72
CA HIS A 163 8.93 7.03 -2.27
C HIS A 163 9.15 6.23 -3.56
N ILE A 164 8.81 4.94 -3.57
CA ILE A 164 8.91 4.08 -4.76
C ILE A 164 8.04 4.61 -5.90
N TYR A 165 6.83 5.06 -5.56
CA TYR A 165 5.90 5.61 -6.51
C TYR A 165 6.48 6.83 -7.24
N LEU A 166 6.99 7.80 -6.47
CA LEU A 166 7.53 9.07 -6.96
C LEU A 166 8.96 8.99 -7.52
N LEU A 167 9.67 7.89 -7.29
CA LEU A 167 11.06 7.73 -7.71
C LEU A 167 11.20 7.83 -9.25
N PRO A 168 12.22 8.52 -9.78
CA PRO A 168 12.54 8.48 -11.21
C PRO A 168 12.73 7.04 -11.71
N LEU A 169 12.35 6.77 -12.96
CA LEU A 169 12.35 5.41 -13.50
C LEU A 169 13.76 4.83 -13.58
N GLU A 170 14.74 5.66 -13.93
CA GLU A 170 16.15 5.31 -14.01
C GLU A 170 16.75 4.88 -12.66
N GLU A 171 16.13 5.25 -11.55
CA GLU A 171 16.57 4.90 -10.19
C GLU A 171 15.87 3.66 -9.63
N ILE A 172 14.81 3.15 -10.28
CA ILE A 172 13.98 2.08 -9.73
C ILE A 172 14.74 0.78 -9.50
N ASN A 173 15.70 0.47 -10.38
CA ASN A 173 16.52 -0.72 -10.23
C ASN A 173 17.40 -0.63 -8.99
N GLN A 174 17.97 0.55 -8.71
CA GLN A 174 18.77 0.77 -7.50
C GLN A 174 17.92 0.62 -6.24
N MET A 175 16.68 1.15 -6.26
CA MET A 175 15.72 0.98 -5.17
C MET A 175 15.35 -0.50 -4.97
N ALA A 176 15.11 -1.24 -6.05
CA ALA A 176 14.82 -2.68 -5.99
C ALA A 176 15.96 -3.44 -5.29
N TRP A 177 17.22 -3.17 -5.67
CA TRP A 177 18.39 -3.76 -4.99
C TRP A 177 18.46 -3.36 -3.51
N LYS A 178 18.21 -2.10 -3.16
CA LYS A 178 18.23 -1.62 -1.77
C LYS A 178 17.20 -2.35 -0.89
N ILE A 179 15.96 -2.47 -1.38
CA ILE A 179 14.88 -3.21 -0.70
C ILE A 179 15.27 -4.67 -0.53
N GLY A 180 15.74 -5.28 -1.62
CA GLY A 180 16.19 -6.66 -1.65
C GLY A 180 17.30 -6.97 -0.65
N GLN A 181 18.31 -6.10 -0.58
CA GLN A 181 19.43 -6.22 0.37
C GLN A 181 18.94 -6.13 1.81
N ALA A 182 18.09 -5.16 2.12
CA ALA A 182 17.53 -5.00 3.45
C ALA A 182 16.74 -6.24 3.88
N ILE A 183 15.89 -6.78 3.01
CA ILE A 183 15.16 -8.03 3.28
C ILE A 183 16.14 -9.19 3.52
N ASN A 184 17.13 -9.36 2.65
CA ASN A 184 18.12 -10.44 2.77
C ASN A 184 18.93 -10.35 4.07
N GLU A 185 19.30 -9.15 4.52
CA GLU A 185 19.89 -8.92 5.84
C GLU A 185 18.95 -9.34 6.98
N GLY A 186 17.67 -8.96 6.90
CA GLY A 186 16.66 -9.35 7.88
C GLY A 186 16.45 -10.86 7.95
N LEU A 187 16.46 -11.53 6.79
CA LEU A 187 16.38 -13.00 6.70
C LEU A 187 17.62 -13.66 7.33
N LYS A 188 18.83 -13.17 7.08
CA LYS A 188 20.06 -13.68 7.70
C LYS A 188 20.02 -13.59 9.22
N GLU A 189 19.53 -12.49 9.77
CA GLU A 189 19.34 -12.33 11.23
C GLU A 189 18.28 -13.28 11.81
N MET A 190 17.37 -13.78 10.97
CA MET A 190 16.39 -14.80 11.33
C MET A 190 16.92 -16.24 11.14
N GLY A 191 18.18 -16.41 10.74
CA GLY A 191 18.81 -17.72 10.52
C GLY A 191 18.62 -18.28 9.11
N TYR A 192 18.06 -17.50 8.19
CA TYR A 192 17.86 -17.87 6.80
C TYR A 192 19.07 -17.45 5.96
N THR A 193 19.76 -18.42 5.36
CA THR A 193 20.91 -18.16 4.48
C THR A 193 20.57 -18.49 3.03
N ASP A 194 21.34 -17.89 2.11
CA ASP A 194 21.36 -18.32 0.70
C ASP A 194 20.08 -17.99 -0.10
N PHE A 195 19.52 -16.80 0.12
CA PHE A 195 18.42 -16.22 -0.67
C PHE A 195 18.96 -15.26 -1.74
N PRO A 196 18.28 -15.14 -2.89
CA PRO A 196 18.57 -14.07 -3.83
C PRO A 196 18.31 -12.70 -3.20
N VAL A 197 18.80 -11.64 -3.84
CA VAL A 197 18.68 -10.28 -3.30
C VAL A 197 17.62 -9.50 -4.07
N HIS A 198 17.63 -9.52 -5.40
CA HIS A 198 16.73 -8.70 -6.20
C HIS A 198 15.26 -9.11 -6.01
N PRO A 199 14.30 -8.17 -5.81
CA PRO A 199 12.89 -8.46 -5.57
C PRO A 199 12.23 -9.38 -6.60
N VAL A 200 12.58 -9.27 -7.89
CA VAL A 200 12.09 -10.17 -8.95
C VAL A 200 12.53 -11.61 -8.69
N SER A 201 13.79 -11.82 -8.32
CA SER A 201 14.33 -13.12 -7.94
C SER A 201 13.67 -13.66 -6.66
N LEU A 202 13.39 -12.78 -5.69
CA LEU A 202 12.67 -13.13 -4.46
C LEU A 202 11.25 -13.62 -4.76
N MET A 203 10.50 -12.91 -5.62
CA MET A 203 9.17 -13.34 -6.07
C MET A 203 9.22 -14.72 -6.71
N MET A 204 10.16 -14.97 -7.62
CA MET A 204 10.30 -16.28 -8.24
C MET A 204 10.62 -17.39 -7.23
N THR A 205 11.40 -17.09 -6.19
CA THR A 205 11.67 -18.04 -5.11
C THR A 205 10.40 -18.37 -4.32
N ALA A 206 9.46 -17.43 -4.21
CA ALA A 206 8.14 -17.63 -3.62
C ALA A 206 7.17 -18.38 -4.54
N GLY A 207 7.57 -18.76 -5.76
CA GLY A 207 6.67 -19.30 -6.78
C GLY A 207 5.73 -18.25 -7.38
N ILE A 208 6.04 -16.97 -7.20
CA ILE A 208 5.25 -15.84 -7.68
C ILE A 208 5.82 -15.37 -9.00
N ILE A 209 4.91 -15.08 -9.92
CA ILE A 209 5.24 -14.61 -11.26
C ILE A 209 5.31 -13.08 -11.26
N PRO A 210 6.50 -12.48 -11.45
CA PRO A 210 6.61 -11.03 -11.62
C PRO A 210 6.07 -10.64 -13.00
N SER A 211 5.09 -9.74 -13.03
CA SER A 211 4.66 -9.09 -14.28
C SER A 211 5.69 -8.02 -14.69
N VAL A 212 6.83 -8.47 -15.22
CA VAL A 212 7.94 -7.61 -15.69
C VAL A 212 8.24 -7.87 -17.16
N GLU A 213 8.46 -6.80 -17.90
CA GLU A 213 8.92 -6.87 -19.29
C GLU A 213 10.45 -6.86 -19.30
N VAL A 214 11.04 -7.75 -20.11
CA VAL A 214 12.50 -7.91 -20.25
C VAL A 214 12.96 -7.57 -21.65
N ASN A 215 14.10 -6.90 -21.76
CA ASN A 215 14.60 -6.38 -23.03
C ASN A 215 15.11 -7.48 -24.00
N GLU A 216 15.42 -8.69 -23.50
CA GLU A 216 15.97 -9.81 -24.31
C GLU A 216 15.18 -11.13 -24.18
N GLY A 217 13.85 -11.05 -24.27
CA GLY A 217 12.97 -12.22 -24.42
C GLY A 217 12.54 -12.88 -23.11
N GLU A 218 11.22 -12.95 -22.90
CA GLU A 218 10.58 -13.46 -21.67
C GLU A 218 10.99 -14.89 -21.30
N THR A 219 11.42 -15.71 -22.27
CA THR A 219 11.79 -17.13 -22.08
C THR A 219 12.98 -17.36 -21.15
N VAL A 220 13.81 -16.34 -20.89
CA VAL A 220 14.98 -16.45 -20.01
C VAL A 220 14.59 -16.46 -18.53
N LEU A 221 13.54 -15.73 -18.13
CA LEU A 221 13.11 -15.67 -16.73
C LEU A 221 12.66 -17.05 -16.24
N TRP A 222 11.78 -17.72 -17.00
CA TRP A 222 11.11 -18.95 -16.58
C TRP A 222 12.02 -20.16 -16.39
N ASN A 223 13.15 -20.19 -17.09
CA ASN A 223 14.08 -21.33 -17.08
C ASN A 223 15.33 -21.08 -16.23
N THR A 224 15.41 -19.91 -15.58
CA THR A 224 16.57 -19.54 -14.76
C THR A 224 16.19 -19.70 -13.29
N ASP A 225 17.00 -20.44 -12.53
CA ASP A 225 16.79 -20.49 -11.08
C ASP A 225 16.99 -19.10 -10.46
N PRO A 226 16.31 -18.78 -9.35
CA PRO A 226 16.31 -17.42 -8.80
C PRO A 226 17.70 -16.83 -8.48
N LYS A 227 18.71 -17.64 -8.15
CA LYS A 227 20.05 -17.13 -7.84
C LYS A 227 20.84 -16.81 -9.10
N THR A 228 20.73 -17.68 -10.10
CA THR A 228 21.31 -17.40 -11.42
C THR A 228 20.65 -16.17 -12.02
N LEU A 229 19.34 -15.99 -11.84
CA LEU A 229 18.65 -14.77 -12.27
C LEU A 229 19.23 -13.53 -11.57
N ASP A 230 19.41 -13.59 -10.26
CA ASP A 230 20.03 -12.50 -9.49
C ASP A 230 21.39 -12.08 -10.04
N GLN A 231 22.24 -13.05 -10.38
CA GLN A 231 23.56 -12.79 -10.97
C GLN A 231 23.46 -12.21 -12.38
N LYS A 232 22.55 -12.73 -13.22
CA LYS A 232 22.33 -12.20 -14.57
C LYS A 232 21.85 -10.75 -14.53
N ILE A 233 20.93 -10.41 -13.63
CA ILE A 233 20.47 -9.02 -13.43
C ILE A 233 21.65 -8.16 -12.97
N LYS A 234 22.43 -8.64 -12.00
CA LYS A 234 23.60 -7.92 -11.47
C LYS A 234 24.67 -7.66 -12.53
N ASN A 235 24.89 -8.60 -13.44
CA ASN A 235 25.85 -8.49 -14.54
C ASN A 235 25.33 -7.65 -15.72
N GLY A 236 24.06 -7.24 -15.69
CA GLY A 236 23.41 -6.54 -16.80
C GLY A 236 23.03 -7.45 -17.99
N GLU A 237 23.09 -8.77 -17.81
CA GLU A 237 22.67 -9.76 -18.82
C GLU A 237 21.13 -9.79 -18.94
N ILE A 238 20.42 -9.43 -17.86
CA ILE A 238 18.97 -9.24 -17.88
C ILE A 238 18.69 -7.82 -17.39
N THR A 239 17.97 -7.07 -18.22
CA THR A 239 17.46 -5.75 -17.88
C THR A 239 15.95 -5.73 -18.03
N PHE A 240 15.29 -5.00 -17.13
CA PHE A 240 13.84 -4.85 -17.10
C PHE A 240 13.47 -3.49 -17.66
N GLU A 241 12.32 -3.41 -18.32
CA GLU A 241 11.70 -2.13 -18.62
C GLU A 241 11.41 -1.40 -17.30
N PRO A 242 11.96 -0.20 -17.04
CA PRO A 242 11.89 0.44 -15.73
C PRO A 242 10.47 0.62 -15.19
N LYS A 243 9.51 0.89 -16.09
CA LYS A 243 8.10 1.00 -15.74
C LYS A 243 7.55 -0.30 -15.17
N SER A 244 7.82 -1.41 -15.83
CA SER A 244 7.34 -2.74 -15.42
C SER A 244 7.97 -3.14 -14.08
N LEU A 245 9.26 -2.83 -13.87
CA LEU A 245 9.95 -3.07 -12.62
C LEU A 245 9.36 -2.24 -11.47
N LYS A 246 8.99 -0.98 -11.71
CA LYS A 246 8.30 -0.15 -10.72
C LYS A 246 6.97 -0.78 -10.30
N SER A 247 6.13 -1.16 -11.27
CA SER A 247 4.85 -1.80 -10.99
C SER A 247 5.03 -3.09 -10.20
N ALA A 248 5.96 -3.96 -10.60
CA ALA A 248 6.28 -5.18 -9.88
C ALA A 248 6.75 -4.91 -8.45
N LEU A 249 7.57 -3.88 -8.23
CA LEU A 249 8.06 -3.51 -6.90
C LEU A 249 6.95 -3.00 -5.97
N LEU A 250 5.99 -2.23 -6.49
CA LEU A 250 4.82 -1.81 -5.72
C LEU A 250 3.97 -3.03 -5.32
N ILE A 251 3.68 -3.93 -6.27
CA ILE A 251 2.96 -5.18 -6.01
C ILE A 251 3.70 -6.07 -5.00
N PHE A 252 5.04 -6.10 -5.06
CA PHE A 252 5.85 -6.82 -4.08
C PHE A 252 5.55 -6.38 -2.65
N ILE A 253 5.56 -5.07 -2.43
CA ILE A 253 5.46 -4.47 -1.11
C ILE A 253 4.02 -4.41 -0.62
N SER A 254 3.07 -4.25 -1.54
CA SER A 254 1.64 -4.29 -1.23
C SER A 254 1.17 -5.73 -1.14
N ALA A 255 0.86 -6.37 -2.25
CA ALA A 255 0.22 -7.69 -2.28
C ALA A 255 1.10 -8.81 -1.70
N TYR A 256 2.35 -8.97 -2.16
CA TYR A 256 3.10 -10.19 -1.83
C TYR A 256 3.61 -10.23 -0.38
N ILE A 257 3.97 -9.08 0.20
CA ILE A 257 4.27 -9.01 1.63
C ILE A 257 3.00 -9.19 2.47
N GLN A 258 1.87 -8.60 2.05
CA GLN A 258 0.60 -8.73 2.77
C GLN A 258 0.04 -10.15 2.72
N ASP A 259 0.14 -10.85 1.59
CA ASP A 259 -0.29 -12.24 1.41
C ASP A 259 0.42 -13.17 2.39
N GLY A 260 1.69 -12.92 2.71
CA GLY A 260 2.39 -13.67 3.74
C GLY A 260 1.71 -13.60 5.11
N PHE A 261 1.23 -12.41 5.49
CA PHE A 261 0.45 -12.24 6.72
C PHE A 261 -0.99 -12.74 6.57
N ILE A 262 -1.67 -12.46 5.45
CA ILE A 262 -3.10 -12.76 5.27
C ILE A 262 -3.34 -14.25 5.03
N HIS A 263 -2.59 -14.88 4.14
CA HIS A 263 -2.74 -16.28 3.77
C HIS A 263 -1.84 -17.21 4.60
N GLY A 264 -0.89 -16.66 5.35
CA GLY A 264 -0.05 -17.42 6.26
C GLY A 264 0.99 -18.28 5.54
N ASP A 265 1.34 -17.94 4.29
CA ASP A 265 2.43 -18.61 3.58
C ASP A 265 3.73 -18.43 4.40
N PRO A 266 4.34 -19.51 4.90
CA PRO A 266 5.48 -19.40 5.81
C PRO A 266 6.69 -18.73 5.17
N PHE A 267 6.84 -18.85 3.85
CA PHE A 267 7.91 -18.20 3.12
C PHE A 267 7.67 -16.70 3.12
N LEU A 268 6.57 -16.23 2.53
CA LEU A 268 6.21 -14.81 2.44
C LEU A 268 6.11 -14.12 3.80
N LEU A 269 5.63 -14.83 4.83
CA LEU A 269 5.58 -14.30 6.19
C LEU A 269 6.98 -13.93 6.73
N ASN A 270 7.99 -14.74 6.44
CA ASN A 270 9.37 -14.45 6.85
C ASN A 270 9.96 -13.28 6.05
N TYR A 271 9.59 -13.13 4.77
CA TYR A 271 9.93 -11.94 3.98
C TYR A 271 9.32 -10.68 4.58
N GLY A 272 8.02 -10.70 4.87
CA GLY A 272 7.34 -9.58 5.51
C GLY A 272 7.99 -9.20 6.84
N LYS A 273 8.28 -10.19 7.70
CA LYS A 273 8.99 -9.95 8.96
C LYS A 273 10.38 -9.34 8.76
N ALA A 274 11.15 -9.86 7.81
CA ALA A 274 12.49 -9.34 7.49
C ALA A 274 12.42 -7.90 6.94
N PHE A 275 11.45 -7.63 6.06
CA PHE A 275 11.18 -6.31 5.51
C PHE A 275 10.87 -5.31 6.62
N PHE A 276 9.90 -5.58 7.50
CA PHE A 276 9.52 -4.65 8.58
C PHE A 276 10.62 -4.46 9.63
N ARG A 277 11.49 -5.46 9.86
CA ARG A 277 12.69 -5.30 10.71
C ARG A 277 13.72 -4.35 10.11
N LYS A 278 13.72 -4.19 8.79
CA LYS A 278 14.74 -3.45 8.04
C LYS A 278 14.20 -2.23 7.32
N LEU A 279 12.92 -1.93 7.48
CA LEU A 279 12.23 -0.80 6.85
C LEU A 279 12.97 0.52 7.04
N ASN A 280 13.52 0.74 8.24
CA ASN A 280 14.33 1.93 8.56
C ASN A 280 15.62 2.05 7.73
N LYS A 281 16.22 0.93 7.29
CA LYS A 281 17.38 0.96 6.39
C LYS A 281 16.97 1.25 4.93
N ILE A 282 15.75 0.88 4.56
CA ILE A 282 15.25 1.04 3.18
C ILE A 282 14.89 2.50 2.92
N LYS A 283 14.24 3.17 3.87
CA LYS A 283 13.75 4.55 3.70
C LYS A 283 14.87 5.59 3.52
N GLY A 284 16.13 5.27 3.88
CA GLY A 284 17.21 6.26 3.96
C GLY A 284 17.00 7.16 5.19
N GLU A 285 18.08 7.69 5.77
CA GLU A 285 17.98 8.69 6.85
C GLU A 285 17.25 9.95 6.38
#